data_AF-A0A6N6NJ55-F1
#
_entry.id   AF-A0A6N6NJ55-F1
#
_cell.length_a   1.000
_cell.length_b   1.000
_cell.length_c   1.000
_cell.angle_alpha   90.00
_cell.angle_beta   90.00
_cell.angle_gamma   90.00
#
_symmetry.space_group_name_H-M   'P 1'
#
loop_
_entity.id
_entity.type
_entity.pdbx_description
1 polymer ?
#
loop_
_entity_poly.entity_id
_entity_poly.type
_entity_poly.pdbx_seq_one_letter_code
_entity_poly.pdbx_strand_id
1 'polypeptide(L)'
;ERTGSDEAGARSDTNIVVYVDPTRNQASIVSIPRDTMIDIDNVGISKFNAAYNYGGVSSTIREASQLLGVDISHYAEVNFENMVQLVDAVGGVDVEVTERIDDTDADNTTDNPYGQRIIIEEGLQHLNGEQALVFARSRAFVDGDFTRTANQRKLIMALVNNVLAMPVTDLPGVIQGAAKCVTTDLSVTDIISLAEQFKGKGDLTVYSAMAPTVFMDQLVDGQS
;
A
#
# COMPACT_ATOMS: atom_id res chain seq x y z
N GLU A 1 35.94 -9.44 1.00
CA GLU A 1 35.54 -8.15 1.60
C GLU A 1 34.06 -7.92 1.37
N ARG A 2 33.32 -7.52 2.41
CA ARG A 2 31.94 -7.03 2.33
C ARG A 2 32.01 -5.57 1.90
N THR A 3 31.58 -5.26 0.69
CA THR A 3 31.16 -3.90 0.32
C THR A 3 29.65 -3.89 0.37
N GLY A 4 29.12 -3.37 1.48
CA GLY A 4 27.75 -2.91 1.54
C GLY A 4 27.64 -1.71 0.60
N SER A 5 26.86 -1.86 -0.46
CA SER A 5 26.28 -0.73 -1.17
C SER A 5 25.08 -0.28 -0.36
N ASP A 6 25.26 0.81 0.38
CA ASP A 6 24.19 1.63 0.94
C ASP A 6 23.41 2.33 -0.19
N GLU A 7 22.79 1.55 -1.08
CA GLU A 7 21.48 1.97 -1.58
C GLU A 7 20.53 1.56 -0.47
N ALA A 8 19.86 2.52 0.16
CA ALA A 8 18.80 2.26 1.12
C ALA A 8 17.78 1.34 0.42
N GLY A 9 17.93 0.02 0.66
CA GLY A 9 17.25 -1.00 -0.12
C GLY A 9 15.77 -0.70 -0.14
N ALA A 10 15.23 -0.47 -1.34
CA ALA A 10 13.79 -0.31 -1.50
C ALA A 10 13.13 -1.57 -0.92
N ARG A 11 12.28 -1.38 0.10
CA ARG A 11 11.57 -2.47 0.78
C ARG A 11 10.10 -2.34 0.47
N SER A 12 9.46 -3.47 0.15
CA SER A 12 8.01 -3.54 0.08
C SER A 12 7.42 -3.68 1.49
N ASP A 13 7.26 -2.54 2.17
CA ASP A 13 6.67 -2.48 3.52
C ASP A 13 5.16 -2.73 3.51
N THR A 14 4.47 -2.43 2.40
CA THR A 14 3.03 -2.69 2.20
C THR A 14 2.81 -3.62 1.01
N ASN A 15 2.27 -4.81 1.27
CA ASN A 15 1.99 -5.82 0.25
C ASN A 15 0.50 -6.14 0.23
N ILE A 16 -0.14 -5.95 -0.92
CA ILE A 16 -1.59 -6.13 -1.10
C ILE A 16 -1.82 -6.83 -2.44
N VAL A 17 -2.63 -7.89 -2.42
CA VAL A 17 -3.15 -8.55 -3.62
C VAL A 17 -4.61 -8.16 -3.77
N VAL A 18 -4.96 -7.66 -4.95
CA VAL A 18 -6.33 -7.26 -5.29
C VAL A 18 -6.84 -8.18 -6.39
N TYR A 19 -7.97 -8.84 -6.13
CA TYR A 19 -8.73 -9.58 -7.11
C TYR A 19 -9.98 -8.79 -7.47
N VAL A 20 -10.20 -8.56 -8.76
CA VAL A 20 -11.31 -7.78 -9.28
C VAL A 20 -12.16 -8.67 -10.17
N ASP A 21 -13.45 -8.80 -9.85
CA ASP A 21 -14.41 -9.61 -10.59
C ASP A 21 -15.58 -8.73 -11.09
N PRO A 22 -15.48 -8.23 -12.34
CA PRO A 22 -16.55 -7.46 -12.94
C PRO A 22 -17.83 -8.27 -13.14
N THR A 23 -17.76 -9.60 -13.30
CA THR A 23 -18.96 -10.43 -13.52
C THR A 23 -19.85 -10.49 -12.29
N ARG A 24 -19.24 -10.49 -11.10
CA ARG A 24 -19.94 -10.49 -9.80
C ARG A 24 -20.10 -9.11 -9.18
N ASN A 25 -19.60 -8.05 -9.82
CA ASN A 25 -19.54 -6.69 -9.26
C ASN A 25 -18.81 -6.68 -7.90
N GLN A 26 -17.68 -7.38 -7.82
CA GLN A 26 -16.95 -7.63 -6.57
C GLN A 26 -15.46 -7.35 -6.71
N ALA A 27 -14.83 -6.93 -5.61
CA ALA A 27 -13.38 -6.92 -5.44
C ALA A 27 -13.00 -7.57 -4.10
N SER A 28 -11.85 -8.23 -4.05
CA SER A 28 -11.28 -8.83 -2.86
C SER A 28 -9.86 -8.34 -2.66
N ILE A 29 -9.54 -7.90 -1.46
CA ILE A 29 -8.26 -7.31 -1.09
C ILE A 29 -7.64 -8.19 -0.01
N VAL A 30 -6.44 -8.70 -0.25
CA VAL A 30 -5.68 -9.52 0.70
C VAL A 30 -4.37 -8.81 1.01
N SER A 31 -4.19 -8.37 2.26
CA SER A 31 -2.91 -7.82 2.70
C SER A 31 -1.97 -8.93 3.17
N ILE A 32 -0.73 -8.88 2.71
CA ILE A 32 0.35 -9.76 3.17
C ILE A 32 1.24 -8.97 4.13
N PRO A 33 1.29 -9.32 5.43
CA PRO A 33 2.19 -8.68 6.37
C PRO A 33 3.66 -8.81 5.92
N ARG A 34 4.45 -7.74 6.02
CA ARG A 34 5.87 -7.74 5.60
C ARG A 34 6.72 -8.81 6.27
N ASP A 35 6.37 -9.14 7.52
CA ASP A 35 7.07 -10.08 8.38
C ASP A 35 6.54 -11.53 8.24
N THR A 36 5.66 -11.78 7.26
CA THR A 36 5.19 -13.13 6.97
C THR A 36 6.36 -14.03 6.61
N MET A 37 6.51 -15.16 7.31
CA MET A 37 7.59 -16.10 7.03
C MET A 37 7.23 -16.95 5.80
N ILE A 38 8.09 -16.91 4.78
CA ILE A 38 7.98 -17.66 3.53
C ILE A 38 9.31 -18.34 3.20
N ASP A 39 9.28 -19.39 2.39
CA ASP A 39 10.48 -20.02 1.85
C ASP A 39 10.76 -19.45 0.46
N ILE A 40 11.81 -18.63 0.33
CA ILE A 40 12.16 -17.98 -0.94
C ILE A 40 13.16 -18.85 -1.68
N ASP A 41 12.86 -19.18 -2.94
CA ASP A 41 13.70 -20.00 -3.81
C ASP A 41 15.17 -19.51 -3.83
N ASN A 42 16.11 -20.43 -3.53
CA ASN A 42 17.57 -20.19 -3.46
C ASN A 42 18.03 -19.22 -2.35
N VAL A 43 17.15 -18.87 -1.41
CA VAL A 43 17.46 -18.05 -0.23
C VAL A 43 17.16 -18.82 1.06
N GLY A 44 16.03 -19.53 1.10
CA GLY A 44 15.51 -20.19 2.30
C GLY A 44 14.52 -19.33 3.07
N ILE A 45 14.13 -19.82 4.25
CA ILE A 45 13.13 -19.20 5.12
C ILE A 45 13.50 -17.75 5.46
N SER A 46 12.64 -16.82 5.04
CA SER A 46 12.83 -15.38 5.15
C SER A 46 11.50 -14.66 5.36
N LYS A 47 11.56 -13.40 5.80
CA LYS A 47 10.40 -12.51 5.82
C LYS A 47 9.98 -12.14 4.40
N PHE A 48 8.68 -11.96 4.17
CA PHE A 48 8.12 -11.67 2.85
C PHE A 48 8.76 -10.45 2.16
N ASN A 49 9.01 -9.36 2.91
CA ASN A 49 9.65 -8.17 2.33
C ASN A 49 11.08 -8.41 1.81
N ALA A 50 11.73 -9.50 2.21
CA ALA A 50 13.02 -9.87 1.69
C ALA A 50 12.95 -10.29 0.21
N ALA A 51 11.79 -10.78 -0.27
CA ALA A 51 11.59 -11.13 -1.68
C ALA A 51 11.96 -9.97 -2.62
N TYR A 52 11.56 -8.75 -2.25
CA TYR A 52 11.91 -7.55 -3.00
C TYR A 52 13.42 -7.28 -3.00
N ASN A 53 14.10 -7.45 -1.86
CA ASN A 53 15.55 -7.25 -1.79
C ASN A 53 16.33 -8.26 -2.66
N TYR A 54 15.82 -9.49 -2.81
CA TYR A 54 16.50 -10.56 -3.54
C TYR A 54 16.23 -10.55 -5.05
N GLY A 55 15.06 -10.11 -5.49
CA GLY A 55 14.71 -10.14 -6.92
C GLY A 55 13.68 -9.10 -7.36
N GLY A 56 13.56 -8.02 -6.60
CA GLY A 56 12.66 -6.91 -6.88
C GLY A 56 11.20 -7.34 -7.01
N VAL A 57 10.48 -6.59 -7.84
CA VAL A 57 9.05 -6.83 -8.13
C VAL A 57 8.78 -8.26 -8.61
N SER A 58 9.62 -8.82 -9.48
CA SER A 58 9.40 -10.16 -10.04
C SER A 58 9.42 -11.27 -8.98
N SER A 59 10.36 -11.17 -8.03
CA SER A 59 10.43 -12.09 -6.89
C SER A 59 9.20 -11.90 -5.99
N THR A 60 8.86 -10.67 -5.62
CA THR A 60 7.68 -10.37 -4.78
C THR A 60 6.38 -10.93 -5.37
N ILE A 61 6.17 -10.79 -6.68
CA ILE A 61 4.99 -11.35 -7.37
C ILE A 61 4.97 -12.87 -7.28
N ARG A 62 6.10 -13.53 -7.56
CA ARG A 62 6.20 -14.99 -7.49
C ARG A 62 5.90 -15.50 -6.08
N GLU A 63 6.51 -14.90 -5.07
CA GLU A 63 6.31 -15.32 -3.68
C GLU A 63 4.87 -15.06 -3.21
N ALA A 64 4.25 -13.93 -3.60
CA ALA A 64 2.83 -13.68 -3.32
C ALA A 64 1.91 -14.69 -4.00
N SER A 65 2.19 -15.02 -5.26
CA SER A 65 1.46 -16.01 -6.05
C SER A 65 1.53 -17.39 -5.41
N GLN A 66 2.71 -17.82 -4.97
CA GLN A 66 2.91 -19.09 -4.26
C GLN A 66 2.22 -19.10 -2.89
N LEU A 67 2.38 -18.02 -2.11
CA LEU A 67 1.80 -17.89 -0.77
C LEU A 67 0.27 -17.99 -0.78
N LEU A 68 -0.37 -17.34 -1.75
CA LEU A 68 -1.83 -17.30 -1.86
C LEU A 68 -2.41 -18.40 -2.76
N GLY A 69 -1.57 -19.11 -3.52
CA GLY A 69 -2.01 -20.13 -4.48
C GLY A 69 -2.80 -19.56 -5.66
N VAL A 70 -2.45 -18.36 -6.13
CA VAL A 70 -3.14 -17.66 -7.23
C VAL A 70 -2.16 -17.12 -8.26
N ASP A 71 -2.58 -17.04 -9.52
CA ASP A 71 -1.80 -16.38 -10.56
C ASP A 71 -2.02 -14.86 -10.50
N ILE A 72 -0.93 -14.09 -10.38
CA ILE A 72 -0.96 -12.63 -10.38
C ILE A 72 -0.68 -12.13 -11.79
N SER A 73 -1.66 -11.47 -12.40
CA SER A 73 -1.58 -11.01 -13.80
C SER A 73 -0.85 -9.69 -13.98
N HIS A 74 -0.92 -8.80 -12.98
CA HIS A 74 -0.45 -7.42 -13.06
C HIS A 74 0.09 -6.94 -11.71
N TYR A 75 0.89 -5.88 -11.71
CA TYR A 75 1.42 -5.26 -10.51
C TYR A 75 1.30 -3.74 -10.54
N ALA A 76 1.25 -3.14 -9.35
CA ALA A 76 1.41 -1.71 -9.15
C ALA A 76 2.30 -1.47 -7.93
N GLU A 77 3.36 -0.69 -8.11
CA GLU A 77 4.25 -0.24 -7.05
C GLU A 77 3.98 1.24 -6.78
N VAL A 78 3.80 1.60 -5.50
CA VAL A 78 3.47 2.97 -5.09
C VAL A 78 4.63 3.60 -4.35
N ASN A 79 5.08 4.76 -4.84
CA ASN A 79 6.03 5.63 -4.17
C ASN A 79 5.29 6.69 -3.35
N PHE A 80 5.33 6.54 -2.02
CA PHE A 80 4.66 7.42 -1.07
C PHE A 80 5.14 8.89 -1.17
N GLU A 81 6.40 9.14 -1.50
CA GLU A 81 6.94 10.51 -1.60
C GLU A 81 6.25 11.34 -2.70
N ASN A 82 5.67 10.67 -3.70
CA ASN A 82 5.00 11.31 -4.82
C ASN A 82 3.46 11.20 -4.76
N MET A 83 2.90 10.65 -3.67
CA MET A 83 1.49 10.26 -3.63
C MET A 83 0.49 11.42 -3.41
N VAL A 84 0.99 12.62 -3.08
CA VAL A 84 0.16 13.80 -2.78
C VAL A 84 -0.88 14.03 -3.89
N GLN A 85 -0.44 14.04 -5.15
CA GLN A 85 -1.31 14.27 -6.31
C GLN A 85 -2.32 13.15 -6.53
N LEU A 86 -1.98 11.91 -6.18
CA LEU A 86 -2.92 10.78 -6.27
C LEU A 86 -4.02 10.93 -5.23
N VAL A 87 -3.66 11.24 -3.97
CA VAL A 87 -4.63 11.47 -2.89
C VAL A 87 -5.56 12.63 -3.21
N ASP A 88 -5.00 13.75 -3.70
CA ASP A 88 -5.82 14.91 -4.09
C ASP A 88 -6.71 14.58 -5.30
N ALA A 89 -6.22 13.79 -6.26
CA ALA A 89 -7.01 13.38 -7.44
C ALA A 89 -8.19 12.47 -7.09
N VAL A 90 -8.09 11.69 -5.99
CA VAL A 90 -9.23 10.92 -5.48
C VAL A 90 -10.13 11.71 -4.52
N GLY A 91 -9.84 13.00 -4.32
CA GLY A 91 -10.62 13.88 -3.46
C GLY A 91 -10.30 13.74 -1.96
N GLY A 92 -9.12 13.23 -1.61
CA GLY A 92 -8.74 12.91 -0.24
C GLY A 92 -9.09 11.47 0.16
N VAL A 93 -8.69 11.08 1.37
CA VAL A 93 -8.86 9.72 1.89
C VAL A 93 -9.25 9.72 3.36
N ASP A 94 -10.20 8.88 3.72
CA ASP A 94 -10.60 8.68 5.11
C ASP A 94 -9.74 7.58 5.75
N VAL A 95 -9.10 7.88 6.88
CA VAL A 95 -8.29 6.93 7.64
C VAL A 95 -8.58 7.04 9.13
N GLU A 96 -8.54 5.89 9.81
CA GLU A 96 -8.61 5.82 11.27
C GLU A 96 -7.22 6.07 11.87
N VAL A 97 -7.04 7.25 12.46
CA VAL A 97 -5.79 7.69 13.11
C VAL A 97 -5.81 7.25 14.57
N THR A 98 -4.89 6.37 14.94
CA THR A 98 -4.89 5.75 16.28
C THR A 98 -4.27 6.63 17.36
N GLU A 99 -3.44 7.59 16.97
CA GLU A 99 -2.75 8.50 17.87
C GLU A 99 -2.49 9.81 17.13
N ARG A 100 -2.65 10.95 17.83
CA ARG A 100 -2.38 12.28 17.27
C ARG A 100 -0.96 12.35 16.70
N ILE A 101 -0.84 12.83 15.46
CA ILE A 101 0.43 13.01 14.77
C ILE A 101 0.81 14.49 14.80
N ASP A 102 2.00 14.75 15.32
CA ASP A 102 2.62 16.06 15.39
C ASP A 102 4.14 15.87 15.23
N ASP A 103 4.56 15.62 13.99
CA ASP A 103 5.92 15.16 13.63
C ASP A 103 6.56 16.17 12.67
N THR A 104 7.52 16.95 13.18
CA THR A 104 8.21 18.02 12.42
C THR A 104 9.13 17.49 11.32
N ASP A 105 9.58 16.24 11.45
CA ASP A 105 10.40 15.58 10.43
C ASP A 105 9.50 15.11 9.28
N ALA A 106 8.28 14.64 9.60
CA ALA A 106 7.31 14.19 8.62
C ALA A 106 6.70 15.35 7.80
N ASP A 107 6.46 16.50 8.43
CA ASP A 107 5.92 17.72 7.77
C ASP A 107 7.01 18.65 7.19
N ASN A 108 8.28 18.24 7.26
CA ASN A 108 9.47 18.98 6.82
C ASN A 108 9.72 20.31 7.54
N THR A 109 9.05 20.59 8.66
CA THR A 109 9.27 21.83 9.41
C THR A 109 10.50 21.81 10.32
N THR A 110 11.13 20.65 10.52
CA THR A 110 12.47 20.55 11.13
C THR A 110 13.51 21.29 10.27
N ASP A 111 13.53 21.04 8.96
CA ASP A 111 14.49 21.66 8.03
C ASP A 111 14.00 23.01 7.49
N ASN A 112 12.69 23.26 7.55
CA ASN A 112 12.08 24.54 7.18
C ASN A 112 11.17 25.06 8.31
N PRO A 113 11.70 25.78 9.31
CA PRO A 113 10.93 26.22 10.47
C PRO A 113 9.84 27.26 10.15
N TYR A 114 9.82 27.80 8.93
CA TYR A 114 8.76 28.68 8.44
C TYR A 114 7.68 27.93 7.65
N GLY A 115 7.84 26.62 7.47
CA GLY A 115 6.86 25.76 6.82
C GLY A 115 5.55 25.66 7.62
N GLN A 116 4.48 25.32 6.92
CA GLN A 116 3.19 25.09 7.55
C GLN A 116 3.24 23.79 8.35
N ARG A 117 2.93 23.86 9.64
CA ARG A 117 2.77 22.69 10.48
C ARG A 117 1.54 21.89 10.09
N ILE A 118 1.70 20.57 10.03
CA ILE A 118 0.61 19.64 9.76
C ILE A 118 0.41 18.76 10.98
N ILE A 119 -0.71 18.98 11.67
CA ILE A 119 -1.13 18.20 12.82
C ILE A 119 -2.34 17.38 12.41
N ILE A 120 -2.31 16.08 12.69
CA ILE A 120 -3.41 15.15 12.40
C ILE A 120 -3.93 14.62 13.74
N GLU A 121 -5.18 14.91 14.05
CA GLU A 121 -5.79 14.49 15.30
C GLU A 121 -6.16 13.00 15.28
N GLU A 122 -6.32 12.40 16.46
CA GLU A 122 -6.80 11.02 16.60
C GLU A 122 -8.26 10.86 16.10
N GLY A 123 -8.64 9.61 15.78
CA GLY A 123 -9.94 9.23 15.27
C GLY A 123 -10.03 9.20 13.74
N LEU A 124 -11.26 9.15 13.23
CA LEU A 124 -11.52 9.18 11.79
C LEU A 124 -11.20 10.56 11.22
N GLN A 125 -10.22 10.62 10.32
CA GLN A 125 -9.76 11.84 9.68
C GLN A 125 -9.86 11.72 8.16
N HIS A 126 -10.31 12.80 7.52
CA HIS A 126 -10.27 12.95 6.07
C HIS A 126 -8.99 13.71 5.70
N LEU A 127 -8.04 13.02 5.06
CA LEU A 127 -6.72 13.55 4.74
C LEU A 127 -6.63 13.99 3.27
N ASN A 128 -6.14 15.20 3.05
CA ASN A 128 -5.66 15.63 1.73
C ASN A 128 -4.26 15.05 1.44
N GLY A 129 -3.70 15.36 0.26
CA GLY A 129 -2.41 14.80 -0.16
C GLY A 129 -1.23 15.11 0.77
N GLU A 130 -1.12 16.33 1.28
CA GLU A 130 -0.03 16.70 2.21
C GLU A 130 -0.19 16.00 3.56
N GLN A 131 -1.41 15.96 4.09
CA GLN A 131 -1.72 15.25 5.33
C GLN A 131 -1.48 13.74 5.19
N ALA A 132 -1.84 13.15 4.05
CA ALA A 132 -1.60 11.74 3.76
C ALA A 132 -0.10 11.43 3.67
N LEU A 133 0.71 12.32 3.10
CA LEU A 133 2.17 12.19 3.10
C LEU A 133 2.74 12.22 4.53
N VAL A 134 2.30 13.16 5.36
CA VAL A 134 2.70 13.23 6.78
C VAL A 134 2.28 11.96 7.53
N PHE A 135 1.05 11.48 7.30
CA PHE A 135 0.54 10.25 7.88
C PHE A 135 1.39 9.01 7.49
N ALA A 136 1.85 8.94 6.25
CA ALA A 136 2.70 7.86 5.75
C ALA A 136 4.17 7.93 6.21
N ARG A 137 4.67 9.15 6.51
CA ARG A 137 6.06 9.39 6.91
C ARG A 137 6.29 9.36 8.42
N SER A 138 5.28 9.72 9.21
CA SER A 138 5.40 9.89 10.66
C SER A 138 6.01 8.68 11.35
N ARG A 139 6.98 8.95 12.22
CA ARG A 139 7.65 7.96 13.09
C ARG A 139 7.57 8.34 14.56
N ALA A 140 6.95 9.47 14.89
CA ALA A 140 6.78 10.01 16.24
C ALA A 140 5.79 9.18 17.09
N PHE A 141 6.00 7.87 17.17
CA PHE A 141 5.22 6.93 17.97
C PHE A 141 6.16 6.10 18.85
N VAL A 142 5.65 5.53 19.94
CA VAL A 142 6.41 4.63 20.82
C VAL A 142 6.99 3.44 20.03
N ASP A 143 6.21 2.89 19.09
CA ASP A 143 6.60 1.80 18.18
C ASP A 143 6.83 2.31 16.74
N GLY A 144 7.56 3.43 16.61
CA GLY A 144 7.70 4.25 15.39
C GLY A 144 7.58 3.53 14.04
N ASP A 145 8.45 2.55 13.75
CA ASP A 145 8.45 1.88 12.43
C ASP A 145 7.27 0.92 12.20
N PHE A 146 6.79 0.28 13.26
CA PHE A 146 5.63 -0.61 13.20
C PHE A 146 4.37 0.19 12.90
N THR A 147 4.16 1.29 13.64
CA THR A 147 3.02 2.19 13.42
C THR A 147 3.08 2.85 12.06
N ARG A 148 4.26 3.30 11.61
CA ARG A 148 4.46 3.85 10.25
C ARG A 148 4.02 2.85 9.18
N THR A 149 4.48 1.61 9.26
CA THR A 149 4.10 0.57 8.29
C THR A 149 2.60 0.29 8.31
N ALA A 150 1.99 0.26 9.51
CA ALA A 150 0.56 0.08 9.66
C ALA A 150 -0.24 1.25 9.03
N ASN A 151 0.23 2.49 9.20
CA ASN A 151 -0.37 3.68 8.60
C ASN A 151 -0.25 3.69 7.08
N GLN A 152 0.92 3.34 6.53
CA GLN A 152 1.11 3.18 5.08
C GLN A 152 0.13 2.16 4.49
N ARG A 153 -0.06 1.02 5.17
CA ARG A 153 -1.05 0.03 4.76
C ARG A 153 -2.48 0.58 4.81
N LYS A 154 -2.88 1.27 5.89
CA LYS A 154 -4.20 1.90 6.00
C LYS A 154 -4.45 2.87 4.86
N LEU A 155 -3.44 3.68 4.53
CA LEU A 155 -3.51 4.68 3.48
C LEU A 155 -3.69 4.05 2.09
N ILE A 156 -2.90 3.02 1.76
CA ILE A 156 -3.07 2.31 0.48
C ILE A 156 -4.42 1.60 0.42
N MET A 157 -4.89 0.98 1.51
CA MET A 157 -6.22 0.38 1.54
C MET A 157 -7.33 1.42 1.32
N ALA A 158 -7.23 2.60 1.93
CA ALA A 158 -8.17 3.70 1.71
C ALA A 158 -8.15 4.18 0.26
N LEU A 159 -6.96 4.34 -0.34
CA LEU A 159 -6.81 4.68 -1.76
C LEU A 159 -7.45 3.64 -2.68
N VAL A 160 -7.16 2.35 -2.47
CA VAL A 160 -7.74 1.27 -3.26
C VAL A 160 -9.27 1.29 -3.15
N ASN A 161 -9.81 1.42 -1.94
CA ASN A 161 -11.25 1.50 -1.73
C ASN A 161 -11.88 2.73 -2.42
N ASN A 162 -11.25 3.91 -2.32
CA ASN A 162 -11.75 5.13 -2.97
C ASN A 162 -11.76 5.01 -4.50
N VAL A 163 -10.69 4.47 -5.09
CA VAL A 163 -10.61 4.24 -6.54
C VAL A 163 -11.66 3.23 -6.99
N LEU A 164 -11.85 2.15 -6.23
CA LEU A 164 -12.83 1.11 -6.54
C LEU A 164 -14.29 1.59 -6.41
N ALA A 165 -14.55 2.58 -5.55
CA ALA A 165 -15.88 3.18 -5.38
C ALA A 165 -16.14 4.36 -6.33
N MET A 166 -15.13 4.81 -7.07
CA MET A 166 -15.20 6.02 -7.89
C MET A 166 -15.99 5.80 -9.20
N PRO A 167 -16.75 6.81 -9.67
CA PRO A 167 -17.33 6.79 -11.01
C PRO A 167 -16.25 6.65 -12.09
N VAL A 168 -16.55 5.84 -13.13
CA VAL A 168 -15.65 5.64 -14.29
C VAL A 168 -15.29 6.98 -14.97
N THR A 169 -16.14 8.00 -14.86
CA THR A 169 -15.91 9.34 -15.42
C THR A 169 -14.75 10.10 -14.78
N ASP A 170 -14.40 9.77 -13.54
CA ASP A 170 -13.43 10.52 -12.74
C ASP A 170 -12.03 9.84 -12.78
N LEU A 171 -11.97 8.59 -13.26
CA LEU A 171 -10.74 7.81 -13.39
C LEU A 171 -9.64 8.46 -14.25
N PRO A 172 -9.91 9.18 -15.34
CA PRO A 172 -8.84 9.84 -16.10
C PRO A 172 -8.01 10.81 -15.24
N GLY A 173 -8.63 11.53 -14.30
CA GLY A 173 -7.93 12.41 -13.37
C GLY A 173 -7.07 11.63 -12.38
N VAL A 174 -7.59 10.52 -11.84
CA VAL A 174 -6.86 9.62 -10.95
C VAL A 174 -5.66 8.98 -11.65
N ILE A 175 -5.82 8.50 -12.88
CA ILE A 175 -4.72 7.89 -13.66
C ILE A 175 -3.59 8.93 -13.87
N GLN A 176 -3.94 10.18 -14.15
CA GLN A 176 -2.96 11.25 -14.29
C GLN A 176 -2.23 11.56 -12.97
N GLY A 177 -2.95 11.60 -11.85
CA GLY A 177 -2.37 11.77 -10.51
C GLY A 177 -1.47 10.60 -10.11
N ALA A 178 -1.88 9.37 -10.44
CA ALA A 178 -1.15 8.14 -10.19
C ALA A 178 0.15 8.05 -11.01
N ALA A 179 0.19 8.60 -12.22
CA ALA A 179 1.31 8.42 -13.16
C ALA A 179 2.68 8.85 -12.62
N LYS A 180 2.73 9.72 -11.60
CA LYS A 180 3.99 10.17 -10.96
C LYS A 180 4.41 9.32 -9.76
N CYS A 181 3.49 8.57 -9.17
CA CYS A 181 3.74 7.80 -7.95
C CYS A 181 3.53 6.29 -8.12
N VAL A 182 2.95 5.85 -9.23
CA VAL A 182 2.66 4.45 -9.50
C VAL A 182 3.47 3.95 -10.69
N THR A 183 4.24 2.89 -10.47
CA THR A 183 4.87 2.09 -11.52
C THR A 183 4.03 0.82 -11.72
N THR A 184 3.60 0.54 -12.95
CA THR A 184 2.73 -0.61 -13.25
C THR A 184 2.95 -1.13 -14.66
N ASP A 185 2.61 -2.39 -14.91
CA ASP A 185 2.53 -3.00 -16.24
C ASP A 185 1.15 -2.81 -16.91
N LEU A 186 0.16 -2.27 -16.20
CA LEU A 186 -1.14 -1.94 -16.76
C LEU A 186 -1.05 -0.71 -17.67
N SER A 187 -1.57 -0.82 -18.88
CA SER A 187 -1.77 0.35 -19.72
C SER A 187 -2.98 1.17 -19.25
N VAL A 188 -2.99 2.46 -19.60
CA VAL A 188 -4.18 3.33 -19.37
C VAL A 188 -5.44 2.70 -19.99
N THR A 189 -5.30 2.05 -21.15
CA THR A 189 -6.40 1.37 -21.82
C THR A 189 -6.89 0.16 -21.03
N ASP A 190 -6.01 -0.63 -20.40
CA ASP A 190 -6.41 -1.77 -19.56
C ASP A 190 -7.21 -1.30 -18.34
N ILE A 191 -6.75 -0.22 -17.68
CA ILE A 191 -7.42 0.37 -16.52
C ILE A 191 -8.82 0.86 -16.90
N ILE A 192 -8.95 1.61 -17.99
CA ILE A 192 -10.25 2.11 -18.48
C ILE A 192 -11.15 0.94 -18.87
N SER A 193 -10.62 -0.05 -19.61
CA SER A 193 -11.39 -1.21 -20.06
C SER A 193 -11.89 -2.07 -18.89
N LEU A 194 -11.10 -2.19 -17.81
CA LEU A 194 -11.54 -2.85 -16.58
C LEU A 194 -12.66 -2.06 -15.91
N ALA A 195 -12.49 -0.75 -15.76
CA ALA A 195 -13.48 0.12 -15.13
C ALA A 195 -14.81 0.15 -15.88
N GLU A 196 -14.79 0.14 -17.22
CA GLU A 196 -15.99 0.11 -18.04
C GLU A 196 -16.83 -1.17 -17.80
N GLN A 197 -16.20 -2.29 -17.41
CA GLN A 197 -16.94 -3.51 -17.09
C GLN A 197 -17.77 -3.41 -15.80
N PHE A 198 -17.48 -2.43 -14.93
CA PHE A 198 -18.26 -2.12 -13.72
C PHE A 198 -19.37 -1.09 -13.96
N LYS A 199 -19.32 -0.38 -15.09
CA LYS A 199 -20.26 0.70 -15.39
C LYS A 199 -21.71 0.18 -15.40
N GLY A 200 -22.57 0.82 -14.61
CA GLY A 200 -24.00 0.52 -14.56
C GLY A 200 -24.38 -0.71 -13.73
N LYS A 201 -23.44 -1.32 -13.00
CA LYS A 201 -23.70 -2.47 -12.11
C LYS A 201 -24.08 -2.11 -10.67
N GLY A 202 -24.12 -0.81 -10.35
CA GLY A 202 -24.36 -0.32 -8.99
C GLY A 202 -23.12 -0.40 -8.12
N ASP A 203 -23.31 -0.38 -6.80
CA ASP A 203 -22.20 -0.32 -5.84
C ASP A 203 -21.35 -1.59 -5.86
N LEU A 204 -20.03 -1.40 -5.96
CA LEU A 204 -19.06 -2.49 -5.90
C LEU A 204 -19.02 -3.07 -4.49
N THR A 205 -19.12 -4.40 -4.38
CA THR A 205 -18.90 -5.07 -3.10
C THR A 205 -17.41 -5.36 -2.90
N VAL A 206 -16.81 -4.82 -1.84
CA VAL A 206 -15.39 -5.03 -1.51
C VAL A 206 -15.24 -5.92 -0.28
N TYR A 207 -14.47 -6.99 -0.42
CA TYR A 207 -14.04 -7.85 0.69
C TYR A 207 -12.59 -7.55 1.04
N SER A 208 -12.26 -7.56 2.34
CA SER A 208 -10.89 -7.39 2.80
C SER A 208 -10.48 -8.50 3.76
N ALA A 209 -9.24 -8.96 3.64
CA ALA A 209 -8.64 -9.99 4.47
C ALA A 209 -7.15 -9.72 4.66
N MET A 210 -6.55 -10.43 5.62
CA MET A 210 -5.11 -10.42 5.86
C MET A 210 -4.60 -11.86 5.82
N ALA A 211 -3.50 -12.08 5.09
CA ALA A 211 -2.80 -13.34 5.12
C ALA A 211 -2.19 -13.57 6.51
N PRO A 212 -2.16 -14.82 7.02
CA PRO A 212 -1.48 -15.13 8.26
C PRO A 212 0.01 -14.84 8.15
N THR A 213 0.63 -14.46 9.27
CA THR A 213 2.07 -14.16 9.37
C THR A 213 2.96 -15.40 9.39
N VAL A 214 2.38 -16.59 9.57
CA VAL A 214 3.09 -17.87 9.53
C VAL A 214 2.39 -18.80 8.55
N PHE A 215 3.13 -19.29 7.56
CA PHE A 215 2.67 -20.27 6.59
C PHE A 215 3.55 -21.52 6.68
N MET A 216 3.43 -22.23 7.79
CA MET A 216 3.93 -23.59 7.96
C MET A 216 3.16 -24.30 9.07
N ASP A 217 3.09 -25.62 8.98
CA ASP A 217 2.63 -26.58 10.01
C ASP A 217 3.52 -26.56 11.27
N GLN A 218 3.88 -25.37 11.74
CA GLN A 218 4.37 -25.18 13.08
C GLN A 218 3.56 -24.05 13.69
N LEU A 219 2.55 -24.47 14.45
CA LEU A 219 2.09 -23.76 15.63
C LEU A 219 3.33 -23.42 16.46
N VAL A 220 3.98 -22.31 16.15
CA VAL A 220 4.85 -21.64 17.11
C VAL A 220 3.90 -20.89 18.01
N ASP A 221 3.60 -21.54 19.13
CA ASP A 221 2.93 -20.96 20.29
C ASP A 221 3.33 -19.50 20.44
N GLY A 222 2.35 -18.60 20.30
CA GLY A 222 2.56 -17.20 20.60
C GLY A 222 2.92 -17.07 22.07
N GLN A 223 4.11 -16.52 22.37
CA GLN A 223 4.57 -15.81 23.57
C GLN A 223 5.85 -15.05 23.16
N SER A 224 6.08 -13.76 23.42
CA SER A 224 5.39 -12.70 24.16
C SER A 224 5.73 -11.36 23.51
#